data_AF-A0A811U1S1-F1
#
_entry.id   AF-A0A811U1S1-F1
#
_cell.length_a   1.000
_cell.length_b   1.000
_cell.length_c   1.000
_cell.angle_alpha   90.00
_cell.angle_beta   90.00
_cell.angle_gamma   90.00
#
_symmetry.space_group_name_H-M   'P 1'
#
loop_
_entity.id
_entity.type
_entity.pdbx_description
1 polymer ?
#
loop_
_entity_poly.entity_id
_entity_poly.type
_entity_poly.pdbx_seq_one_letter_code
_entity_poly.pdbx_strand_id
1 'polypeptide(L)'
;MVNVDCQSRRSTKISVIILGAALCSVMMAYFVFGDNNDEQGLRNLRMISIVFRHGEKTPSSFYATDPHSLHDWPGGLGALTQRGSQQAYNLGKNLRMRYYRLLPPNGIYTQQQVCSKFSC
;
A
#
# COMPACT_ATOMS: atom_id res chain seq x y z
N MET A 1 -21.77 55.35 -6.86
CA MET A 1 -21.39 54.42 -7.94
C MET A 1 -20.11 53.72 -7.50
N VAL A 2 -20.25 52.46 -7.09
CA VAL A 2 -19.16 51.66 -6.53
C VAL A 2 -18.32 51.14 -7.70
N ASN A 3 -17.17 51.75 -7.92
CA ASN A 3 -16.23 51.37 -8.97
C ASN A 3 -15.38 50.18 -8.48
N VAL A 4 -16.04 49.03 -8.26
CA VAL A 4 -15.39 47.80 -7.80
C VAL A 4 -14.93 46.99 -9.01
N ASP A 5 -13.60 47.03 -9.19
CA ASP A 5 -12.77 45.86 -9.35
C ASP A 5 -12.58 45.22 -10.73
N CYS A 6 -12.03 46.00 -11.67
CA CYS A 6 -11.20 45.42 -12.73
C CYS A 6 -9.77 45.08 -12.21
N GLN A 7 -9.21 45.91 -11.31
CA GLN A 7 -7.86 45.76 -10.75
C GLN A 7 -7.77 44.60 -9.74
N SER A 8 -8.77 44.42 -8.88
CA SER A 8 -8.83 43.30 -7.92
C SER A 8 -8.98 41.94 -8.61
N ARG A 9 -9.85 41.81 -9.64
CA ARG A 9 -9.94 40.56 -10.43
C ARG A 9 -8.60 40.18 -11.05
N ARG A 10 -7.85 41.15 -11.62
CA ARG A 10 -6.52 40.90 -12.19
C ARG A 10 -5.52 40.49 -11.10
N SER A 11 -5.58 41.13 -9.93
CA SER A 11 -4.75 40.80 -8.76
C SER A 11 -5.06 39.42 -8.18
N THR A 12 -6.32 39.01 -8.12
CA THR A 12 -6.73 37.66 -7.70
C THR A 12 -6.22 36.61 -8.68
N LYS A 13 -6.30 36.87 -10.01
CA LYS A 13 -5.77 35.93 -11.01
C LYS A 13 -4.25 35.77 -10.89
N ILE A 14 -3.52 36.87 -10.69
CA ILE A 14 -2.06 36.83 -10.50
C ILE A 14 -1.71 36.08 -9.20
N SER A 15 -2.42 36.35 -8.10
CA SER A 15 -2.22 35.66 -6.83
C SER A 15 -2.44 34.15 -6.96
N VAL A 16 -3.48 33.71 -7.68
CA VAL A 16 -3.76 32.28 -7.90
C VAL A 16 -2.66 31.63 -8.74
N ILE A 17 -2.13 32.31 -9.76
CA ILE A 17 -1.04 31.80 -10.59
C ILE A 17 0.24 31.64 -9.78
N ILE A 18 0.58 32.61 -8.92
CA ILE A 18 1.77 32.54 -8.06
C ILE A 18 1.65 31.39 -7.06
N LEU A 19 0.49 31.24 -6.44
CA LEU A 19 0.24 30.18 -5.46
C LEU A 19 0.24 28.79 -6.13
N GLY A 20 -0.36 28.68 -7.32
CA GLY A 20 -0.31 27.47 -8.14
C GLY A 20 1.11 27.11 -8.57
N ALA A 21 1.90 28.09 -9.03
CA ALA A 21 3.30 27.87 -9.40
C ALA A 21 4.16 27.43 -8.20
N ALA A 22 3.94 28.04 -7.03
CA ALA A 22 4.62 27.66 -5.79
C ALA A 22 4.27 26.22 -5.36
N LEU A 23 2.99 25.84 -5.44
CA LEU A 23 2.55 24.46 -5.16
C LEU A 23 3.14 23.46 -6.16
N CYS A 24 3.16 23.80 -7.46
CA CYS A 24 3.78 22.97 -8.49
C CYS A 24 5.30 22.82 -8.28
N SER A 25 6.01 23.90 -7.91
CA SER A 25 7.45 23.81 -7.63
C SER A 25 7.75 22.96 -6.40
N VAL A 26 6.90 23.05 -5.37
CA VAL A 26 7.02 22.21 -4.17
C VAL A 26 6.78 20.74 -4.53
N MET A 27 5.72 20.42 -5.28
CA MET A 27 5.46 19.05 -5.74
C MET A 27 6.59 18.49 -6.63
N MET A 28 7.15 19.31 -7.52
CA MET A 28 8.30 18.93 -8.34
C MET A 28 9.55 18.66 -7.49
N ALA A 29 9.81 19.49 -6.48
CA ALA A 29 10.91 19.28 -5.55
C ALA A 29 10.73 17.98 -4.74
N TYR A 30 9.51 17.68 -4.28
CA TYR A 30 9.23 16.40 -3.62
C TYR A 30 9.45 15.20 -4.55
N PHE A 31 9.07 15.29 -5.81
CA PHE A 31 9.29 14.22 -6.78
C PHE A 31 10.79 13.98 -7.05
N VAL A 32 11.58 15.06 -7.20
CA VAL A 32 13.01 14.97 -7.50
C VAL A 32 13.85 14.57 -6.28
N PHE A 33 13.55 15.12 -5.11
CA PHE A 33 14.38 14.94 -3.91
C PHE A 33 13.83 13.90 -2.92
N GLY A 34 12.53 13.59 -2.96
CA GLY A 34 11.89 12.66 -2.02
C GLY A 34 12.31 11.19 -2.18
N ASP A 35 12.57 10.75 -3.42
CA ASP A 35 12.87 9.34 -3.74
C ASP A 35 14.27 8.88 -3.25
N ASN A 36 15.23 9.82 -3.16
CA ASN A 36 16.63 9.50 -2.84
C ASN A 36 16.81 8.93 -1.41
N ASN A 37 15.95 9.33 -0.46
CA ASN A 37 16.03 8.85 0.92
C ASN A 37 15.65 7.36 1.01
N ASP A 38 14.61 6.94 0.26
CA ASP A 38 14.23 5.53 0.16
C ASP A 38 15.33 4.75 -0.55
N GLU A 39 15.94 5.32 -1.59
CA GLU A 39 17.01 4.66 -2.33
C GLU A 39 18.24 4.35 -1.46
N GLN A 40 18.69 5.30 -0.64
CA GLN A 40 19.80 5.10 0.30
C GLN A 40 19.44 4.16 1.45
N GLY A 41 18.20 4.23 1.94
CA GLY A 41 17.69 3.30 2.95
C GLY A 41 17.69 1.86 2.45
N LEU A 42 17.22 1.64 1.22
CA LEU A 42 17.22 0.34 0.56
C LEU A 42 18.63 -0.22 0.27
N ARG A 43 19.63 0.65 0.02
CA ARG A 43 21.03 0.22 -0.18
C ARG A 43 21.68 -0.31 1.09
N ASN A 44 21.27 0.18 2.26
CA ASN A 44 21.81 -0.23 3.56
C ASN A 44 20.93 -1.24 4.32
N LEU A 45 19.78 -1.58 3.76
CA LEU A 45 18.85 -2.54 4.35
C LEU A 45 19.51 -3.92 4.40
N ARG A 46 19.54 -4.56 5.58
CA ARG A 46 20.17 -5.89 5.77
C ARG A 46 19.17 -7.00 6.07
N MET A 47 18.07 -6.66 6.74
CA MET A 47 17.04 -7.60 7.17
C MET A 47 15.70 -6.89 7.25
N ILE A 48 14.62 -7.61 6.96
CA ILE A 48 13.24 -7.16 7.12
C ILE A 48 12.48 -8.24 7.88
N SER A 49 11.65 -7.82 8.84
CA SER A 49 10.61 -8.66 9.43
C SER A 49 9.25 -8.13 9.02
N ILE A 50 8.40 -8.99 8.47
CA ILE A 50 7.07 -8.62 7.98
C ILE A 50 6.03 -9.42 8.75
N VAL A 51 5.18 -8.71 9.49
CA VAL A 51 4.05 -9.29 10.19
C VAL A 51 2.78 -8.85 9.48
N PHE A 52 2.02 -9.80 8.95
CA PHE A 52 0.77 -9.53 8.26
C PHE A 52 -0.29 -10.54 8.70
N ARG A 53 -1.55 -10.10 8.64
CA ARG A 53 -2.69 -10.96 8.92
C ARG A 53 -2.94 -11.89 7.73
N HIS A 54 -3.52 -13.06 8.01
CA HIS A 54 -4.09 -13.91 6.97
C HIS A 54 -5.06 -13.14 6.05
N GLY A 55 -5.19 -13.59 4.81
CA GLY A 55 -6.21 -13.09 3.90
C GLY A 55 -7.63 -13.48 4.33
N GLU A 56 -8.63 -13.05 3.58
CA GLU A 56 -10.04 -13.37 3.82
C GLU A 56 -10.29 -14.88 4.06
N LYS A 57 -10.94 -15.19 5.18
CA LYS A 57 -11.35 -16.54 5.59
C LYS A 57 -12.86 -16.64 5.72
N THR A 58 -13.39 -17.86 5.64
CA THR A 58 -14.75 -18.18 6.04
C THR A 58 -14.92 -17.98 7.57
N PRO A 59 -16.16 -17.77 8.05
CA PRO A 59 -16.42 -17.64 9.48
C PRO A 59 -15.88 -18.85 10.25
N SER A 60 -15.28 -18.62 11.41
CA SER A 60 -14.71 -19.68 12.25
C SER A 60 -15.76 -20.40 13.10
N SER A 61 -16.83 -19.68 13.47
CA SER A 61 -17.95 -20.20 14.24
C SER A 61 -19.16 -19.30 14.04
N PHE A 62 -20.35 -19.84 14.27
CA PHE A 62 -21.60 -19.10 14.29
C PHE A 62 -22.11 -18.95 15.71
N TYR A 63 -22.86 -17.89 15.96
CA TYR A 63 -23.67 -17.78 17.16
C TYR A 63 -24.94 -18.63 17.03
N ALA A 64 -25.59 -18.94 18.16
CA ALA A 64 -26.65 -19.95 18.21
C ALA A 64 -27.87 -19.69 17.30
N THR A 65 -28.15 -18.42 16.97
CA THR A 65 -29.30 -18.01 16.17
C THR A 65 -28.92 -17.49 14.78
N ASP A 66 -27.74 -17.85 14.27
CA ASP A 66 -27.27 -17.37 12.97
C ASP A 66 -28.08 -18.00 11.82
N PRO A 67 -28.79 -17.19 11.00
CA PRO A 67 -29.55 -17.69 9.84
C PRO A 67 -28.65 -18.25 8.72
N HIS A 68 -27.35 -17.95 8.73
CA HIS A 68 -26.37 -18.43 7.76
C HIS A 68 -25.53 -19.61 8.28
N SER A 69 -25.91 -20.20 9.42
CA SER A 69 -25.26 -21.38 9.98
C SER A 69 -25.32 -22.61 9.06
N LEU A 70 -26.35 -22.71 8.23
CA LEU A 70 -26.54 -23.77 7.22
C LEU A 70 -25.97 -23.41 5.83
N HIS A 71 -25.36 -22.24 5.68
CA HIS A 71 -24.76 -21.85 4.41
C HIS A 71 -23.55 -22.75 4.09
N ASP A 72 -23.43 -23.16 2.82
CA ASP A 72 -22.32 -24.00 2.37
C ASP A 72 -21.07 -23.13 2.16
N TRP A 73 -20.25 -23.02 3.20
CA TRP A 73 -19.01 -22.27 3.16
C TRP A 73 -17.92 -23.07 2.44
N PRO A 74 -17.37 -22.57 1.32
CA PRO A 74 -16.38 -23.31 0.55
C PRO A 74 -15.11 -23.53 1.38
N GLY A 75 -14.76 -24.80 1.59
CA GLY A 75 -13.62 -25.22 2.42
C GLY A 75 -13.94 -25.40 3.91
N GLY A 76 -15.19 -25.16 4.34
CA GLY A 76 -15.62 -25.27 5.73
C GLY A 76 -15.31 -24.00 6.53
N LEU A 77 -15.45 -24.10 7.87
CA LEU A 77 -15.27 -22.96 8.78
C LEU A 77 -13.80 -22.64 9.01
N GLY A 78 -13.47 -21.35 9.05
CA GLY A 78 -12.11 -20.83 9.24
C GLY A 78 -11.15 -21.09 8.07
N ALA A 79 -11.64 -21.60 6.94
CA ALA A 79 -10.86 -21.87 5.74
C ALA A 79 -10.50 -20.58 4.99
N LEU A 80 -9.34 -20.56 4.33
CA LEU A 80 -8.92 -19.43 3.50
C LEU A 80 -9.72 -19.43 2.19
N THR A 81 -10.37 -18.32 1.89
CA THR A 81 -11.14 -18.17 0.64
C THR A 81 -10.22 -17.95 -0.55
N GLN A 82 -10.70 -18.21 -1.77
CA GLN A 82 -9.95 -17.91 -3.00
C GLN A 82 -9.56 -16.43 -3.09
N ARG A 83 -10.44 -15.52 -2.63
CA ARG A 83 -10.16 -14.09 -2.53
C ARG A 83 -9.04 -13.81 -1.54
N GLY A 84 -9.03 -14.47 -0.38
CA GLY A 84 -7.96 -14.38 0.61
C GLY A 84 -6.60 -14.81 0.05
N SER A 85 -6.57 -15.88 -0.74
CA SER A 85 -5.36 -16.31 -1.45
C SER A 85 -4.87 -15.26 -2.46
N GLN A 86 -5.78 -14.64 -3.21
CA GLN A 86 -5.43 -13.55 -4.15
C GLN A 86 -4.91 -12.30 -3.43
N GLN A 87 -5.46 -11.96 -2.27
CA GLN A 87 -4.97 -10.86 -1.44
C GLN A 87 -3.52 -11.13 -0.99
N ALA A 88 -3.22 -12.33 -0.50
CA ALA A 88 -1.86 -12.73 -0.13
C ALA A 88 -0.90 -12.71 -1.32
N TYR A 89 -1.35 -13.15 -2.49
CA TYR A 89 -0.56 -13.08 -3.73
C TYR A 89 -0.23 -11.63 -4.14
N ASN A 90 -1.22 -10.73 -4.10
CA ASN A 90 -1.01 -9.32 -4.42
C ASN A 90 -0.09 -8.63 -3.40
N LEU A 91 -0.21 -8.97 -2.11
CA LEU A 91 0.73 -8.53 -1.09
C LEU A 91 2.16 -8.97 -1.43
N GLY A 92 2.37 -10.24 -1.79
CA GLY A 92 3.68 -10.76 -2.20
C GLY A 92 4.28 -10.00 -3.39
N LYS A 93 3.47 -9.68 -4.40
CA LYS A 93 3.90 -8.85 -5.54
C LYS A 93 4.35 -7.45 -5.09
N ASN A 94 3.57 -6.79 -4.24
CA ASN A 94 3.91 -5.47 -3.72
C ASN A 94 5.20 -5.48 -2.89
N LEU A 95 5.38 -6.50 -2.06
CA LEU A 95 6.60 -6.68 -1.26
C LEU A 95 7.82 -6.93 -2.15
N ARG A 96 7.67 -7.75 -3.20
CA ARG A 96 8.75 -7.97 -4.17
C ARG A 96 9.13 -6.67 -4.89
N MET A 97 8.15 -5.85 -5.31
CA MET A 97 8.44 -4.56 -5.94
C MET A 97 9.17 -3.61 -4.99
N ARG A 98 8.78 -3.57 -3.72
CA ARG A 98 9.42 -2.70 -2.72
C ARG A 98 10.83 -3.16 -2.37
N TYR A 99 11.06 -4.46 -2.23
CA TYR A 99 12.31 -5.02 -1.69
C TYR A 99 13.11 -5.83 -2.72
N TYR A 100 12.91 -5.58 -4.01
CA TYR A 100 13.55 -6.32 -5.10
C TYR A 100 15.09 -6.34 -4.99
N ARG A 101 15.69 -5.30 -4.40
CA ARG A 101 17.14 -5.17 -4.21
C ARG A 101 17.73 -6.14 -3.19
N LEU A 102 16.93 -6.62 -2.23
CA LEU A 102 17.36 -7.63 -1.26
C LEU A 102 17.15 -9.05 -1.75
N LEU A 103 16.27 -9.22 -2.75
CA LEU A 103 15.89 -10.52 -3.25
C LEU A 103 16.85 -10.95 -4.36
N PRO A 104 17.19 -12.24 -4.45
CA PRO A 104 18.08 -12.72 -5.50
C PRO A 104 17.43 -12.54 -6.89
N PRO A 105 18.21 -12.13 -7.90
CA PRO A 105 17.69 -11.75 -9.22
C PRO A 105 17.11 -12.94 -9.99
N ASN A 106 17.57 -14.16 -9.71
CA ASN A 106 17.08 -15.40 -10.31
C ASN A 106 15.71 -15.86 -9.75
N GLY A 107 15.19 -15.19 -8.71
CA GLY A 107 13.90 -15.52 -8.10
C GLY A 107 13.87 -16.82 -7.29
N ILE A 108 15.02 -17.43 -7.03
CA ILE A 108 15.14 -18.66 -6.23
C ILE A 108 15.45 -18.26 -4.79
N TYR A 109 14.58 -18.65 -3.84
CA TYR A 109 14.75 -18.34 -2.43
C TYR A 109 15.26 -19.55 -1.65
N THR A 110 16.24 -19.32 -0.78
CA THR A 110 16.70 -20.33 0.18
C THR A 110 16.13 -20.05 1.57
N GLN A 111 15.98 -21.08 2.40
CA GLN A 111 15.50 -20.95 3.79
C GLN A 111 16.43 -20.09 4.67
N GLN A 112 17.69 -19.94 4.27
CA GLN A 112 18.65 -19.05 4.93
C GLN A 112 18.39 -17.57 4.63
N GLN A 113 17.77 -17.28 3.48
CA GLN A 113 17.48 -15.91 3.02
C GLN A 113 16.05 -15.49 3.35
N VAL A 114 15.08 -16.40 3.24
CA VAL A 114 13.67 -16.13 3.49
C VAL A 114 13.11 -17.20 4.42
N CYS A 115 12.68 -16.79 5.61
CA CYS A 115 11.99 -17.64 6.56
C CYS A 115 10.53 -17.19 6.68
N SER A 116 9.59 -18.13 6.64
CA SER A 116 8.18 -17.87 6.94
C SER A 116 7.74 -18.71 8.13
N LYS A 117 7.01 -18.07 9.04
CA LYS A 117 6.40 -18.70 10.22
C LYS A 117 4.92 -18.33 10.22
N PHE A 118 4.08 -19.32 10.44
CA PHE A 118 2.63 -19.15 10.50
C PHE A 118 2.14 -19.63 11.85
N SER A 119 1.14 -18.93 12.40
CA SER A 119 0.38 -19.47 13.53
C SER A 119 -0.51 -20.60 13.02
N CYS A 120 -0.57 -21.69 13.79
CA CYS A 120 -1.63 -22.68 13.68
C CYS A 120 -2.98 -22.05 14.04
#